data_AF-A0A1B3NCR2-F1
#
_entry.id   AF-A0A1B3NCR2-F1
#
_cell.length_a   1.000
_cell.length_b   1.000
_cell.length_c   1.000
_cell.angle_alpha   90.00
_cell.angle_beta   90.00
_cell.angle_gamma   90.00
#
_symmetry.space_group_name_H-M   'P 1'
#
loop_
_entity.id
_entity.type
_entity.pdbx_description
1 polymer ?
#
loop_
_entity_poly.entity_id
_entity_poly.type
_entity_poly.pdbx_seq_one_letter_code
_entity_poly.pdbx_strand_id
1 'polypeptide(L)'
;MTVDLCLAVPGPDGAHPFRLVMTGKENGQKFLIDVTFPPHKDAESGQSVYRGEALAMRWSENDRTGMMVRLLLDDGPDGVAGSHPFFGLAIGPRTGEPLVFKAVAVGHDESLIKPSSLRRKVPFSQLTEVAQSNILGRDPRFQRFLAHSLAELVPDESVRAALANMADKPEAFAAAVIRTVLKVPTRSVMNGNGREAEKAKTAWRQLMADYHDQLWGRPQIGTRMTPEMAG
;
A
#
# COMPACT_ATOMS: atom_id res chain seq x y z
N MET A 1 17.21 4.99 -19.59
CA MET A 1 18.40 4.34 -20.24
C MET A 1 18.76 2.99 -19.57
N THR A 2 19.54 2.06 -20.14
CA THR A 2 19.88 0.78 -19.46
C THR A 2 21.37 0.57 -19.19
N VAL A 3 21.71 0.02 -18.02
CA VAL A 3 23.08 -0.37 -17.64
C VAL A 3 23.15 -1.86 -17.29
N ASP A 4 24.23 -2.52 -17.70
CA ASP A 4 24.59 -3.88 -17.29
C ASP A 4 25.72 -3.79 -16.26
N LEU A 5 25.50 -4.32 -15.06
CA LEU A 5 26.49 -4.36 -13.99
C LEU A 5 26.92 -5.79 -13.71
N CYS A 6 28.22 -6.02 -13.66
CA CYS A 6 28.83 -7.28 -13.23
C CYS A 6 29.13 -7.23 -11.74
N LEU A 7 28.71 -8.25 -11.00
CA LEU A 7 29.03 -8.37 -9.59
C LEU A 7 30.43 -9.00 -9.45
N ALA A 8 31.37 -8.24 -8.89
CA ALA A 8 32.73 -8.71 -8.65
C ALA A 8 32.81 -9.68 -7.45
N VAL A 9 31.90 -9.54 -6.49
CA VAL A 9 31.82 -10.39 -5.29
C VAL A 9 30.40 -10.97 -5.22
N PRO A 10 30.25 -12.30 -5.09
CA PRO A 10 28.95 -12.93 -4.93
C PRO A 10 28.33 -12.59 -3.56
N GLY A 11 27.03 -12.87 -3.39
CA GLY A 11 26.35 -12.70 -2.10
C GLY A 11 26.93 -13.61 -1.00
N PRO A 12 26.52 -13.42 0.28
CA PRO A 12 27.05 -14.17 1.43
C PRO A 12 27.02 -15.69 1.27
N ASP A 13 26.00 -16.21 0.57
CA ASP A 13 25.80 -17.65 0.34
C ASP A 13 26.25 -18.09 -1.07
N GLY A 14 27.03 -17.27 -1.77
CA GLY A 14 27.39 -17.51 -3.17
C GLY A 14 26.23 -17.36 -4.15
N ALA A 15 25.07 -16.86 -3.70
CA ALA A 15 23.89 -16.64 -4.53
C ALA A 15 23.86 -15.25 -5.16
N HIS A 16 23.22 -15.14 -6.33
CA HIS A 16 22.96 -13.83 -6.95
C HIS A 16 22.06 -12.96 -6.05
N PRO A 17 22.48 -11.74 -5.66
CA PRO A 17 21.71 -10.84 -4.79
C PRO A 17 20.31 -10.45 -5.31
N PHE A 18 20.05 -10.65 -6.61
CA PHE A 18 18.80 -10.29 -7.29
C PHE A 18 17.94 -11.51 -7.62
N ARG A 19 18.32 -12.72 -7.17
CA ARG A 19 17.64 -13.98 -7.54
C ARG A 19 16.13 -14.00 -7.25
N LEU A 20 15.68 -13.28 -6.22
CA LEU A 20 14.28 -13.22 -5.77
C LEU A 20 13.55 -11.97 -6.26
N VAL A 21 14.21 -11.13 -7.06
CA VAL A 21 13.72 -9.85 -7.51
C VAL A 21 12.91 -10.05 -8.79
N MET A 22 11.73 -9.42 -8.87
CA MET A 22 10.96 -9.41 -10.11
C MET A 22 11.69 -8.65 -11.22
N THR A 23 11.62 -9.17 -12.44
CA THR A 23 12.33 -8.62 -13.59
C THR A 23 11.39 -8.34 -14.73
N GLY A 24 11.63 -7.24 -15.44
CA GLY A 24 10.93 -6.95 -16.68
C GLY A 24 10.73 -5.45 -16.87
N LYS A 25 10.37 -5.06 -18.10
CA LYS A 25 10.19 -3.65 -18.45
C LYS A 25 9.00 -3.01 -17.74
N GLU A 26 7.96 -3.79 -17.44
CA GLU A 26 6.71 -3.31 -16.84
C GLU A 26 6.54 -3.74 -15.38
N ASN A 27 7.02 -4.93 -15.04
CA ASN A 27 6.83 -5.56 -13.71
C ASN A 27 8.14 -5.74 -12.93
N GLY A 28 9.24 -5.16 -13.40
CA GLY A 28 10.51 -5.20 -12.70
C GLY A 28 10.41 -4.56 -11.31
N GLN A 29 11.20 -5.06 -10.36
CA GLN A 29 11.34 -4.41 -9.07
C GLN A 29 12.01 -3.06 -9.24
N LYS A 30 11.44 -2.05 -8.58
CA LYS A 30 12.01 -0.71 -8.53
C LYS A 30 13.00 -0.58 -7.37
N PHE A 31 14.07 0.15 -7.59
CA PHE A 31 15.13 0.41 -6.62
C PHE A 31 15.46 1.90 -6.58
N LEU A 32 15.76 2.41 -5.39
CA LEU A 32 16.60 3.58 -5.23
C LEU A 32 18.05 3.08 -5.27
N ILE A 33 18.82 3.57 -6.23
CA ILE A 33 20.20 3.16 -6.43
C ILE A 33 21.16 4.33 -6.26
N ASP A 34 22.33 4.03 -5.73
CA ASP A 34 23.48 4.92 -5.67
C ASP A 34 24.70 4.14 -6.15
N VAL A 35 25.32 4.66 -7.21
CA VAL A 35 26.49 4.06 -7.84
C VAL A 35 27.63 5.05 -7.74
N THR A 36 28.69 4.64 -7.05
CA THR A 36 29.85 5.49 -6.80
C THR A 36 31.13 4.80 -7.25
N PHE A 37 32.18 5.57 -7.47
CA PHE A 37 33.52 5.00 -7.45
C PHE A 37 33.84 4.46 -6.04
N PRO A 38 34.80 3.53 -5.91
CA PRO A 38 35.33 3.13 -4.62
C PRO A 38 35.91 4.35 -3.88
N PRO A 39 35.73 4.45 -2.56
CA PRO A 39 36.32 5.54 -1.79
C PRO A 39 37.86 5.51 -1.89
N HIS A 40 38.47 6.70 -1.97
CA HIS A 40 39.91 6.83 -1.71
C HIS A 40 40.18 6.61 -0.22
N LYS A 41 41.45 6.30 0.13
CA LYS A 41 41.85 5.72 1.43
C LYS A 41 41.39 6.45 2.71
N ASP A 42 40.80 7.63 2.64
CA ASP A 42 40.34 8.43 3.79
C ASP A 42 38.91 9.00 3.61
N ALA A 43 38.16 8.57 2.59
CA ALA A 43 36.82 9.07 2.31
C ALA A 43 35.72 8.06 2.71
N GLU A 44 34.64 8.54 3.32
CA GLU A 44 33.48 7.69 3.67
C GLU A 44 32.67 7.24 2.44
N SER A 45 32.80 7.95 1.31
CA SER A 45 32.17 7.58 0.03
C SER A 45 33.00 8.08 -1.15
N GLY A 46 32.95 7.33 -2.26
CA GLY A 46 33.55 7.78 -3.53
C GLY A 46 32.62 8.72 -4.29
N GLN A 47 33.15 9.32 -5.36
CA GLN A 47 32.38 10.21 -6.23
C GLN A 47 31.17 9.47 -6.85
N SER A 48 29.99 10.10 -6.77
CA SER A 48 28.76 9.52 -7.33
C SER A 48 28.76 9.60 -8.85
N VAL A 49 28.49 8.46 -9.49
CA VAL A 49 28.31 8.28 -10.94
C VAL A 49 26.83 8.40 -11.29
N TYR A 50 25.97 7.78 -10.48
CA TYR A 50 24.53 7.83 -10.65
C TYR A 50 23.83 7.68 -9.31
N ARG A 51 22.90 8.59 -9.02
CA ARG A 51 21.96 8.48 -7.92
C ARG A 51 20.56 8.71 -8.46
N GLY A 52 19.68 7.74 -8.29
CA GLY A 52 18.33 7.82 -8.83
C GLY A 52 17.58 6.53 -8.72
N GLU A 53 16.52 6.42 -9.49
CA GLU A 53 15.66 5.24 -9.52
C GLU A 53 16.06 4.30 -10.66
N ALA A 54 15.93 3.00 -10.42
CA ALA A 54 16.18 1.99 -11.42
C ALA A 54 15.17 0.85 -11.35
N LEU A 55 14.86 0.26 -12.49
CA LEU A 55 14.00 -0.91 -12.62
C LEU A 55 14.83 -2.15 -12.98
N ALA A 56 14.67 -3.25 -12.25
CA ALA A 56 15.30 -4.50 -12.61
C ALA A 56 14.71 -5.09 -13.89
N MET A 57 15.54 -5.16 -14.94
CA MET A 57 15.13 -5.68 -16.25
C MET A 57 15.37 -7.17 -16.37
N ARG A 58 16.51 -7.65 -15.87
CA ARG A 58 16.90 -9.06 -15.79
C ARG A 58 18.10 -9.22 -14.87
N TRP A 59 18.28 -10.41 -14.35
CA TRP A 59 19.54 -10.86 -13.76
C TRP A 59 19.93 -12.19 -14.40
N SER A 60 21.21 -12.53 -14.35
CA SER A 60 21.72 -13.80 -14.88
C SER A 60 23.00 -14.20 -14.17
N GLU A 61 23.22 -15.49 -14.04
CA GLU A 61 24.45 -16.07 -13.50
C GLU A 61 24.95 -17.13 -14.47
N ASN A 62 26.21 -17.01 -14.92
CA ASN A 62 26.83 -18.04 -15.75
C ASN A 62 28.36 -18.05 -15.57
N ASP A 63 28.98 -19.17 -15.90
CA ASP A 63 30.42 -19.42 -15.70
C ASP A 63 31.34 -18.49 -16.51
N ARG A 64 30.82 -17.85 -17.57
CA ARG A 64 31.61 -17.02 -18.48
C ARG A 64 31.65 -15.55 -18.08
N THR A 65 30.51 -15.00 -17.66
CA THR A 65 30.31 -13.58 -17.35
C THR A 65 30.10 -13.31 -15.87
N GLY A 66 30.00 -14.35 -15.04
CA GLY A 66 29.67 -14.23 -13.62
C GLY A 66 28.21 -13.84 -13.40
N MET A 67 27.95 -13.22 -12.26
CA MET A 67 26.64 -12.69 -11.88
C MET A 67 26.45 -11.27 -12.47
N MET A 68 25.37 -11.08 -13.20
CA MET A 68 25.07 -9.86 -13.94
C MET A 68 23.65 -9.38 -13.64
N VAL A 69 23.48 -8.08 -13.44
CA VAL A 69 22.16 -7.44 -13.36
C VAL A 69 22.04 -6.35 -14.42
N ARG A 70 20.89 -6.33 -15.12
CA ARG A 70 20.51 -5.25 -16.03
C ARG A 70 19.47 -4.37 -15.36
N LEU A 71 19.76 -3.09 -15.30
CA LEU A 71 18.87 -2.07 -14.75
C LEU A 71 18.44 -1.09 -15.84
N LEU A 72 17.17 -0.72 -15.84
CA LEU A 72 16.67 0.45 -16.57
C LEU A 72 16.73 1.64 -15.61
N LEU A 73 17.67 2.54 -15.84
CA LEU A 73 17.82 3.80 -15.13
C LEU A 73 16.68 4.75 -15.51
N ASP A 74 16.14 5.43 -14.52
CA ASP A 74 15.15 6.47 -14.73
C ASP A 74 15.81 7.72 -15.35
N ASP A 75 15.12 8.29 -16.32
CA ASP A 75 15.53 9.46 -17.11
C ASP A 75 14.74 10.69 -16.61
N GLY A 76 14.78 10.97 -15.30
CA GLY A 76 13.95 11.97 -14.59
C GLY A 76 13.90 13.40 -15.21
N PRO A 77 13.16 14.36 -14.63
CA PRO A 77 12.88 15.68 -15.24
C PRO A 77 14.12 16.53 -15.55
N ASP A 78 15.26 16.26 -14.90
CA ASP A 78 16.55 16.90 -15.16
C ASP A 78 17.39 16.16 -16.21
N GLY A 79 16.74 15.25 -16.97
CA GLY A 79 17.23 14.50 -18.13
C GLY A 79 18.73 14.54 -18.29
N VAL A 80 19.41 13.47 -17.87
CA VAL A 80 20.86 13.28 -18.02
C VAL A 80 21.30 13.92 -19.33
N ALA A 81 22.10 14.99 -19.26
CA ALA A 81 22.35 15.97 -20.33
C ALA A 81 22.79 15.33 -21.67
N GLY A 82 21.84 14.72 -22.38
CA GLY A 82 22.02 13.94 -23.59
C GLY A 82 22.89 12.67 -23.49
N SER A 83 23.51 12.35 -22.36
CA SER A 83 24.53 11.29 -22.26
C SER A 83 24.23 10.26 -21.18
N HIS A 84 24.68 9.01 -21.37
CA HIS A 84 24.51 7.95 -20.37
C HIS A 84 25.37 8.26 -19.13
N PRO A 85 24.90 8.06 -17.88
CA PRO A 85 25.69 8.38 -16.67
C PRO A 85 27.03 7.67 -16.58
N PHE A 86 27.15 6.51 -17.24
CA PHE A 86 28.34 5.67 -17.29
C PHE A 86 29.16 5.87 -18.57
N PHE A 87 28.86 6.90 -19.36
CA PHE A 87 29.58 7.19 -20.58
C PHE A 87 31.06 7.49 -20.28
N GLY A 88 31.96 6.90 -21.05
CA GLY A 88 33.41 7.08 -20.89
C GLY A 88 34.07 6.14 -19.87
N LEU A 89 33.31 5.33 -19.13
CA LEU A 89 33.87 4.32 -18.23
C LEU A 89 34.36 3.09 -19.00
N ALA A 90 35.41 2.44 -18.48
CA ALA A 90 35.87 1.17 -19.00
C ALA A 90 34.77 0.10 -18.84
N ILE A 91 34.57 -0.71 -19.88
CA ILE A 91 33.55 -1.77 -19.91
C ILE A 91 34.19 -3.14 -20.03
N GLY A 92 33.48 -4.15 -19.52
CA GLY A 92 33.83 -5.56 -19.67
C GLY A 92 33.88 -6.29 -18.32
N PRO A 93 33.59 -7.60 -18.25
CA PRO A 93 33.52 -8.33 -16.98
C PRO A 93 34.84 -8.38 -16.20
N ARG A 94 35.98 -8.20 -16.88
CA ARG A 94 37.33 -8.25 -16.28
C ARG A 94 38.09 -6.92 -16.38
N THR A 95 37.65 -6.04 -17.27
CA THR A 95 38.32 -4.77 -17.61
C THR A 95 37.46 -3.56 -17.28
N GLY A 96 36.25 -3.79 -16.77
CA GLY A 96 35.31 -2.75 -16.40
C GLY A 96 35.78 -1.98 -15.19
N GLU A 97 35.34 -0.72 -15.12
CA GLU A 97 35.62 0.15 -13.99
C GLU A 97 35.05 -0.45 -12.70
N PRO A 98 35.82 -0.57 -11.60
CA PRO A 98 35.31 -1.03 -10.32
C PRO A 98 34.37 0.04 -9.75
N LEU A 99 33.16 -0.36 -9.36
CA LEU A 99 32.14 0.53 -8.81
C LEU A 99 31.55 -0.05 -7.53
N VAL A 100 31.11 0.83 -6.63
CA VAL A 100 30.30 0.48 -5.47
C VAL A 100 28.84 0.70 -5.87
N PHE A 101 28.06 -0.38 -5.83
CA PHE A 101 26.65 -0.37 -6.18
C PHE A 101 25.80 -0.62 -4.94
N LYS A 102 24.95 0.35 -4.58
CA LYS A 102 23.97 0.25 -3.50
C LYS A 102 22.58 0.29 -4.10
N ALA A 103 21.72 -0.64 -3.66
CA ALA A 103 20.34 -0.69 -4.08
C ALA A 103 19.42 -0.96 -2.89
N VAL A 104 18.39 -0.14 -2.75
CA VAL A 104 17.32 -0.31 -1.77
C VAL A 104 16.03 -0.55 -2.54
N ALA A 105 15.40 -1.70 -2.29
CA ALA A 105 14.13 -2.03 -2.92
C ALA A 105 13.06 -1.01 -2.47
N VAL A 106 12.36 -0.45 -3.44
CA VAL A 106 11.24 0.46 -3.23
C VAL A 106 9.96 -0.37 -3.24
N GLY A 107 9.06 -0.17 -2.27
CA GLY A 107 7.80 -0.93 -2.21
C GLY A 107 7.02 -0.82 -3.53
N HIS A 108 6.21 -1.83 -3.87
CA HIS A 108 5.34 -1.77 -5.07
C HIS A 108 4.37 -0.59 -5.07
N ASP A 109 4.17 0.02 -3.91
CA ASP A 109 3.34 1.15 -3.59
C ASP A 109 4.09 2.50 -3.58
N GLU A 110 5.41 2.52 -3.80
CA GLU A 110 6.28 3.71 -3.75
C GLU A 110 6.87 4.08 -5.14
N SER A 111 6.09 4.05 -6.22
CA SER A 111 6.50 4.58 -7.53
C SER A 111 6.17 6.08 -7.68
N LEU A 112 6.98 6.88 -8.41
CA LEU A 112 6.57 8.17 -8.97
C LEU A 112 5.34 7.96 -9.89
N ILE A 113 4.18 8.35 -9.39
CA ILE A 113 2.90 8.20 -10.07
C ILE A 113 2.83 9.28 -11.16
N LYS A 114 2.55 8.94 -12.43
CA LYS A 114 2.27 9.95 -13.47
C LYS A 114 1.19 10.89 -12.92
N PRO A 115 1.33 12.22 -13.00
CA PRO A 115 0.32 13.15 -12.46
C PRO A 115 -1.10 12.89 -12.99
N SER A 116 -1.22 12.38 -14.21
CA SER A 116 -2.47 11.96 -14.85
C SER A 116 -3.04 10.63 -14.35
N SER A 117 -2.20 9.78 -13.73
CA SER A 117 -2.59 8.51 -13.10
C SER A 117 -2.85 8.62 -11.60
N LEU A 118 -2.52 9.77 -11.00
CA LEU A 118 -3.01 10.17 -9.68
C LEU A 118 -4.52 10.44 -9.82
N ARG A 119 -5.35 9.39 -9.79
CA ARG A 119 -6.64 9.56 -9.11
C ARG A 119 -6.26 9.90 -7.69
N ARG A 120 -6.36 11.19 -7.34
CA ARG A 120 -6.22 11.70 -5.98
C ARG A 120 -6.87 10.64 -5.08
N LYS A 121 -6.09 9.94 -4.25
CA LYS A 121 -6.66 8.99 -3.28
C LYS A 121 -7.55 9.85 -2.41
N VAL A 122 -8.84 9.89 -2.75
CA VAL A 122 -9.84 10.62 -2.00
C VAL A 122 -9.85 9.92 -0.65
N PRO A 123 -9.44 10.61 0.43
CA PRO A 123 -9.49 10.04 1.77
C PRO A 123 -10.86 9.41 2.00
N PHE A 124 -10.94 8.32 2.76
CA PHE A 124 -12.20 7.62 3.00
C PHE A 124 -13.34 8.58 3.41
N SER A 125 -13.02 9.58 4.24
CA SER A 125 -13.93 10.64 4.68
C SER A 125 -14.48 11.54 3.58
N GLN A 126 -13.80 11.63 2.44
CA GLN A 126 -14.19 12.44 1.27
C GLN A 126 -14.89 11.60 0.18
N LEU A 127 -15.01 10.28 0.36
CA LEU A 127 -15.79 9.43 -0.53
C LEU A 127 -17.29 9.65 -0.29
N THR A 128 -18.12 9.34 -1.30
CA THR A 128 -19.58 9.34 -1.12
C THR A 128 -20.01 8.28 -0.10
N GLU A 129 -21.09 8.51 0.62
CA GLU A 129 -21.61 7.57 1.63
C GLU A 129 -21.90 6.17 1.04
N VAL A 130 -22.29 6.12 -0.24
CA VAL A 130 -22.43 4.86 -0.99
C VAL A 130 -21.10 4.15 -1.15
N ALA A 131 -20.05 4.85 -1.55
CA ALA A 131 -18.71 4.27 -1.70
C ALA A 131 -18.15 3.83 -0.35
N GLN A 132 -18.30 4.65 0.69
CA GLN A 132 -17.92 4.31 2.07
C GLN A 132 -18.61 3.02 2.54
N SER A 133 -19.93 2.92 2.38
CA SER A 133 -20.71 1.74 2.80
C SER A 133 -20.39 0.47 2.01
N ASN A 134 -19.99 0.59 0.74
CA ASN A 134 -19.52 -0.55 -0.05
C ASN A 134 -18.15 -1.05 0.42
N ILE A 135 -17.23 -0.14 0.71
CA ILE A 135 -15.89 -0.46 1.20
C ILE A 135 -15.99 -1.11 2.58
N LEU A 136 -16.69 -0.47 3.52
CA LEU A 136 -16.83 -1.00 4.89
C LEU A 136 -17.67 -2.28 4.96
N GLY A 137 -18.66 -2.46 4.07
CA GLY A 137 -19.41 -3.72 4.02
C GLY A 137 -18.55 -4.96 3.72
N ARG A 138 -17.36 -4.76 3.15
CA ARG A 138 -16.36 -5.83 2.91
C ARG A 138 -15.30 -5.92 4.01
N ASP A 139 -15.25 -4.95 4.92
CA ASP A 139 -14.26 -4.90 5.99
C ASP A 139 -14.64 -5.88 7.12
N PRO A 140 -13.77 -6.85 7.47
CA PRO A 140 -14.08 -7.84 8.50
C PRO A 140 -14.29 -7.25 9.90
N ARG A 141 -13.67 -6.11 10.22
CA ARG A 141 -13.84 -5.45 11.53
C ARG A 141 -15.21 -4.80 11.60
N PHE A 142 -15.62 -4.14 10.52
CA PHE A 142 -16.96 -3.56 10.42
C PHE A 142 -18.05 -4.64 10.44
N GLN A 143 -17.84 -5.77 9.76
CA GLN A 143 -18.76 -6.90 9.82
C GLN A 143 -18.93 -7.45 11.24
N ARG A 144 -17.84 -7.57 12.01
CA ARG A 144 -17.87 -7.97 13.43
C ARG A 144 -18.59 -6.94 14.30
N PHE A 145 -18.35 -5.66 14.07
CA PHE A 145 -19.08 -4.57 14.73
C PHE A 145 -20.60 -4.71 14.51
N LEU A 146 -21.02 -4.84 13.25
CA LEU A 146 -22.45 -4.98 12.93
C LEU A 146 -23.07 -6.22 13.57
N ALA A 147 -22.34 -7.33 13.64
CA ALA A 147 -22.81 -8.55 14.29
C ALA A 147 -22.92 -8.38 15.81
N HIS A 148 -21.94 -7.71 16.44
CA HIS A 148 -21.92 -7.47 17.88
C HIS A 148 -23.01 -6.50 18.32
N SER A 149 -23.18 -5.40 17.59
CA SER A 149 -24.13 -4.33 17.92
C SER A 149 -25.51 -4.52 17.27
N LEU A 150 -25.77 -5.69 16.69
CA LEU A 150 -26.98 -5.95 15.90
C LEU A 150 -28.28 -5.69 16.68
N ALA A 151 -28.29 -6.06 17.97
CA ALA A 151 -29.45 -5.89 18.83
C ALA A 151 -29.81 -4.42 19.08
N GLU A 152 -28.80 -3.55 19.16
CA GLU A 152 -28.96 -2.11 19.36
C GLU A 152 -29.32 -1.42 18.04
N LEU A 153 -28.66 -1.81 16.95
CA LEU A 153 -28.87 -1.26 15.61
C LEU A 153 -30.23 -1.62 15.01
N VAL A 154 -30.75 -2.82 15.32
CA VAL A 154 -32.04 -3.33 14.81
C VAL A 154 -32.88 -3.84 15.99
N PRO A 155 -33.70 -2.98 16.61
CA PRO A 155 -34.53 -3.34 17.77
C PRO A 155 -35.66 -4.33 17.46
N ASP A 156 -36.10 -4.39 16.20
CA ASP A 156 -37.16 -5.31 15.77
C ASP A 156 -36.62 -6.76 15.72
N GLU A 157 -37.12 -7.60 16.63
CA GLU A 157 -36.71 -9.00 16.76
C GLU A 157 -36.88 -9.80 15.48
N SER A 158 -37.98 -9.58 14.75
CA SER A 158 -38.31 -10.36 13.57
C SER A 158 -37.33 -10.08 12.43
N VAL A 159 -36.97 -8.80 12.25
CA VAL A 159 -35.99 -8.36 11.26
C VAL A 159 -34.59 -8.81 11.67
N ARG A 160 -34.26 -8.72 12.96
CA ARG A 160 -32.97 -9.16 13.49
C ARG A 160 -32.74 -10.65 13.29
N ALA A 161 -33.74 -11.50 13.57
CA ALA A 161 -33.66 -12.94 13.33
C ALA A 161 -33.43 -13.26 11.85
N ALA A 162 -34.11 -12.55 10.94
CA ALA A 162 -33.92 -12.71 9.50
C ALA A 162 -32.49 -12.34 9.05
N LEU A 163 -31.91 -11.29 9.63
CA LEU A 163 -30.53 -10.87 9.35
C LEU A 163 -29.51 -11.87 9.92
N ALA A 164 -29.72 -12.38 11.14
CA ALA A 164 -28.83 -13.35 11.77
C ALA A 164 -28.70 -14.65 10.97
N ASN A 165 -29.77 -15.06 10.27
CA ASN A 165 -29.74 -16.21 9.36
C ASN A 165 -28.81 -16.05 8.15
N MET A 166 -28.28 -14.85 7.90
CA MET A 166 -27.33 -14.56 6.82
C MET A 166 -25.86 -14.53 7.31
N ALA A 167 -25.59 -14.88 8.56
CA ALA A 167 -24.25 -14.76 9.16
C ALA A 167 -23.17 -15.60 8.45
N ASP A 168 -23.56 -16.66 7.73
CA ASP A 168 -22.68 -17.46 6.88
C ASP A 168 -22.19 -16.72 5.62
N LYS A 169 -22.82 -15.60 5.27
CA LYS A 169 -22.50 -14.76 4.10
C LYS A 169 -22.18 -13.34 4.56
N PRO A 170 -20.94 -13.06 5.01
CA PRO A 170 -20.61 -11.85 5.74
C PRO A 170 -20.83 -10.55 4.95
N GLU A 171 -20.53 -10.52 3.64
CA GLU A 171 -20.79 -9.34 2.81
C GLU A 171 -22.28 -9.09 2.58
N ALA A 172 -23.05 -10.17 2.39
CA ALA A 172 -24.49 -10.08 2.18
C ALA A 172 -25.21 -9.67 3.48
N PHE A 173 -24.76 -10.20 4.62
CA PHE A 173 -25.17 -9.79 5.95
C PHE A 173 -24.93 -8.29 6.17
N ALA A 174 -23.70 -7.81 5.99
CA ALA A 174 -23.38 -6.40 6.18
C ALA A 174 -24.22 -5.48 5.26
N ALA A 175 -24.37 -5.85 3.99
CA ALA A 175 -25.20 -5.10 3.05
C ALA A 175 -26.69 -5.08 3.44
N ALA A 176 -27.21 -6.15 4.04
CA ALA A 176 -28.58 -6.20 4.53
C ALA A 176 -28.76 -5.36 5.80
N VAL A 177 -27.87 -5.49 6.79
CA VAL A 177 -27.90 -4.70 8.03
C VAL A 177 -27.83 -3.20 7.73
N ILE A 178 -26.89 -2.77 6.88
CA ILE A 178 -26.76 -1.35 6.48
C ILE A 178 -28.08 -0.84 5.88
N ARG A 179 -28.71 -1.60 4.99
CA ARG A 179 -29.99 -1.19 4.37
C ARG A 179 -31.12 -1.07 5.40
N THR A 180 -31.18 -2.00 6.34
CA THR A 180 -32.14 -1.98 7.45
C THR A 180 -31.96 -0.76 8.33
N VAL A 181 -30.72 -0.48 8.77
CA VAL A 181 -30.39 0.68 9.62
C VAL A 181 -30.70 2.00 8.92
N LEU A 182 -30.33 2.11 7.64
CA LEU A 182 -30.57 3.32 6.83
C LEU A 182 -32.05 3.46 6.41
N LYS A 183 -32.87 2.41 6.59
CA LYS A 183 -34.28 2.32 6.15
C LYS A 183 -34.44 2.56 4.65
N VAL A 184 -33.56 1.97 3.84
CA VAL A 184 -33.56 2.10 2.38
C VAL A 184 -33.54 0.73 1.67
N PRO A 185 -34.20 0.59 0.52
CA PRO A 185 -34.17 -0.66 -0.25
C PRO A 185 -32.78 -0.94 -0.85
N THR A 186 -32.04 0.12 -1.19
CA THR A 186 -30.71 0.05 -1.81
C THR A 186 -29.82 1.18 -1.28
N ARG A 187 -28.50 0.92 -1.19
CA ARG A 187 -27.52 1.92 -0.76
C ARG A 187 -27.46 3.12 -1.72
N SER A 188 -27.77 2.92 -3.00
CA SER A 188 -27.76 3.97 -4.03
C SER A 188 -28.74 5.12 -3.77
N VAL A 189 -29.74 4.94 -2.88
CA VAL A 189 -30.62 6.03 -2.44
C VAL A 189 -29.84 7.22 -1.89
N MET A 190 -28.68 6.98 -1.25
CA MET A 190 -27.81 8.05 -0.74
C MET A 190 -27.16 8.91 -1.85
N ASN A 191 -27.15 8.49 -3.12
CA ASN A 191 -26.67 9.33 -4.22
C ASN A 191 -27.69 10.42 -4.63
N GLY A 192 -28.92 10.35 -4.13
CA GLY A 192 -29.95 11.35 -4.43
C GLY A 192 -29.76 12.67 -3.67
N ASN A 193 -30.53 13.67 -4.10
CA ASN A 193 -30.60 15.00 -3.46
C ASN A 193 -31.94 15.24 -2.73
N GLY A 194 -32.79 14.22 -2.63
CA GLY A 194 -34.12 14.32 -2.00
C GLY A 194 -34.07 14.12 -0.48
N ARG A 195 -35.21 14.38 0.18
CA ARG A 195 -35.37 14.21 1.64
C ARG A 195 -35.03 12.80 2.13
N GLU A 196 -35.35 11.78 1.34
CA GLU A 196 -35.03 10.38 1.65
C GLU A 196 -33.52 10.12 1.63
N ALA A 197 -32.81 10.68 0.64
CA ALA A 197 -31.36 10.57 0.54
C ALA A 197 -30.65 11.22 1.73
N GLU A 198 -31.09 12.43 2.14
CA GLU A 198 -30.50 13.12 3.30
C GLU A 198 -30.75 12.38 4.62
N LYS A 199 -31.92 11.76 4.79
CA LYS A 199 -32.19 10.89 5.95
C LYS A 199 -31.24 9.69 5.97
N ALA A 200 -31.05 9.03 4.82
CA ALA A 200 -30.15 7.89 4.70
C ALA A 200 -28.68 8.28 4.97
N LYS A 201 -28.21 9.41 4.43
CA LYS A 201 -26.87 9.95 4.73
C LYS A 201 -26.69 10.28 6.21
N THR A 202 -27.71 10.83 6.86
CA THR A 202 -27.68 11.13 8.31
C THR A 202 -27.58 9.85 9.13
N ALA A 203 -28.39 8.83 8.83
CA ALA A 203 -28.32 7.52 9.48
C ALA A 203 -26.96 6.84 9.27
N TRP A 204 -26.40 6.95 8.06
CA TRP A 204 -25.05 6.45 7.76
C TRP A 204 -23.97 7.13 8.61
N ARG A 205 -24.01 8.46 8.73
CA ARG A 205 -23.05 9.21 9.56
C ARG A 205 -23.14 8.82 11.03
N GLN A 206 -24.33 8.56 11.54
CA GLN A 206 -24.51 8.07 12.91
C GLN A 206 -23.89 6.68 13.09
N LEU A 207 -24.19 5.73 12.20
CA LEU A 207 -23.62 4.38 12.24
C LEU A 207 -22.08 4.40 12.19
N MET A 208 -21.52 5.31 11.38
CA MET A 208 -20.08 5.53 11.31
C MET A 208 -19.49 6.08 12.61
N ALA A 209 -20.20 7.00 13.28
CA ALA A 209 -19.78 7.53 14.58
C ALA A 209 -19.74 6.41 15.63
N ASP A 210 -20.80 5.59 15.70
CA ASP A 210 -20.89 4.47 16.64
C ASP A 210 -19.75 3.45 16.41
N TYR A 211 -19.45 3.15 15.13
CA TYR A 211 -18.33 2.26 14.77
C TYR A 211 -16.97 2.84 15.17
N HIS A 212 -16.76 4.14 14.93
CA HIS A 212 -15.51 4.82 15.31
C HIS A 212 -15.34 4.91 16.82
N ASP A 213 -16.41 5.18 17.56
CA ASP A 213 -16.41 5.19 19.02
C ASP A 213 -16.11 3.81 19.60
N GLN A 214 -16.56 2.73 18.98
CA GLN A 214 -16.21 1.38 19.42
C GLN A 214 -14.75 1.00 19.09
N LEU A 215 -14.21 1.47 17.96
CA LEU A 215 -12.82 1.22 17.56
C LEU A 215 -11.80 2.04 18.36
N TRP A 216 -12.13 3.29 18.68
CA TRP A 216 -11.21 4.28 19.25
C TRP A 216 -11.66 4.83 20.60
N GLY A 217 -12.64 4.16 21.23
CA GLY A 217 -13.32 4.62 22.42
C GLY A 217 -12.37 5.16 23.48
N ARG A 218 -12.59 6.42 23.83
CA ARG A 218 -11.99 7.10 24.99
C ARG A 218 -12.12 6.19 26.23
N PRO A 219 -11.11 6.15 27.13
CA PRO A 219 -11.26 5.43 28.39
C PRO A 219 -12.52 5.94 29.09
N GLN A 220 -13.39 5.01 29.51
CA GLN A 220 -14.54 5.34 30.33
C GLN A 220 -14.05 5.93 31.66
N ILE A 221 -13.90 7.25 31.73
CA ILE A 221 -13.83 7.96 33.02
C ILE A 221 -15.25 7.90 33.58
N GLY A 222 -15.57 6.82 34.27
CA GLY A 222 -16.94 6.57 34.67
C GLY A 222 -17.20 5.37 35.56
N THR A 223 -16.20 4.60 35.99
CA THR A 223 -16.38 3.68 37.11
C THR A 223 -15.97 4.43 38.38
N ARG A 224 -16.93 5.12 39.00
CA ARG A 224 -16.80 5.49 40.42
C ARG A 224 -16.51 4.19 41.17
N MET A 225 -15.28 4.03 41.64
CA MET A 225 -14.99 3.10 42.72
C MET A 225 -15.81 3.56 43.92
N THR A 226 -16.91 2.87 44.20
CA THR A 226 -17.52 2.88 45.52
C THR A 226 -16.52 2.22 46.48
N PRO A 227 -16.09 2.91 47.55
CA PRO A 227 -15.23 2.31 48.55
C PRO A 227 -16.12 1.62 49.57
N GLU A 228 -16.53 0.39 49.31
CA GLU A 228 -16.99 -0.50 50.37
C GLU A 228 -16.43 -1.91 50.15
N MET A 229 -15.97 -2.48 51.26
CA MET A 229 -15.48 -3.85 51.44
C MET A 229 -13.98 -4.07 51.20
N ALA A 230 -13.18 -3.41 52.05
CA ALA A 230 -12.05 -4.08 52.69
C ALA A 230 -12.31 -4.07 54.21
N GLY A 231 -13.06 -5.08 54.65
CA GLY A 231 -12.96 -5.61 56.01
C GLY A 231 -11.86 -6.66 56.05
#